data_AF-A0A2K3NLX0-F1
#
_entry.id   AF-A0A2K3NLX0-F1
#
_cell.length_a   1.000
_cell.length_b   1.000
_cell.length_c   1.000
_cell.angle_alpha   90.00
_cell.angle_beta   90.00
_cell.angle_gamma   90.00
#
_symmetry.space_group_name_H-M   'P 1'
#
loop_
_entity.id
_entity.type
_entity.pdbx_description
1 polymer ?
#
loop_
_entity_poly.entity_id
_entity_poly.type
_entity_poly.pdbx_seq_one_letter_code
_entity_poly.pdbx_strand_id
1 'polypeptide(L)'
;LNWFDLRVKGVKGVKIKGLIPGELFDFADKYRGKYDSSITVAQKYYRSISGYNDELLWAAAWLYQASNNQYYLDYLGRNGDSMGGTGWQMTEFSWDVKYPGVQTLVAKFLLQGKAGAHAPVFEKYLQKSEYFMCSCLGKGSHNVQKTPGGLIYRQRWNNLQFVTSASFLATVYSDYLVSSGRNLRCDSGNVPSSELLSFAKSQVDYILGDNPRATSYMVGYGNNFPQRIHHRGSSIVSIKANPSFVSCFGGYNTWFSSKRSNTNQLTGAIVGGPDAYDDFADERKNYEQTEPATYNNAPLLGVLARLSGGHGGYNQLLPVVVPAPTRPVVVPAPRPVVTKPHLSPKPRITPSPASKSGPISVEQKMTKSWVSGGRTYYRYSTIVTNKSTKNLKSLNLSISKLYGPLWGLTKSGDSYTFPAWINALSAGKSLEFVYIHSTTPADVSVANYLLA
;
A
#
# COMPACT_ATOMS: atom_id res chain seq x y z
N LEU A 1 -4.78 3.27 26.85
CA LEU A 1 -4.81 4.06 25.58
C LEU A 1 -3.58 4.95 25.58
N ASN A 2 -2.45 4.41 25.12
CA ASN A 2 -1.19 5.14 25.09
C ASN A 2 -0.96 5.65 23.66
N TRP A 3 -0.82 6.97 23.55
CA TRP A 3 -0.54 7.66 22.30
C TRP A 3 0.94 7.52 21.97
N PHE A 4 1.26 7.11 20.74
CA PHE A 4 2.63 6.93 20.27
C PHE A 4 2.98 8.00 19.23
N ASP A 5 4.12 8.66 19.43
CA ASP A 5 4.75 9.57 18.47
C ASP A 5 5.86 8.82 17.71
N LEU A 6 5.60 8.53 16.43
CA LEU A 6 6.63 8.17 15.46
C LEU A 6 7.17 9.48 14.89
N ARG A 7 8.34 9.93 15.37
CA ARG A 7 9.03 11.07 14.76
C ARG A 7 9.32 10.79 13.29
N VAL A 8 8.53 11.39 12.41
CA VAL A 8 8.91 11.58 11.01
C VAL A 8 10.08 12.56 11.01
N LYS A 9 11.28 12.10 10.63
CA LYS A 9 12.43 12.98 10.39
C LYS A 9 12.02 14.04 9.36
N GLY A 10 11.82 15.29 9.79
CA GLY A 10 11.46 16.41 8.91
C GLY A 10 10.47 17.41 9.49
N VAL A 11 9.69 17.04 10.51
CA VAL A 11 8.77 17.98 11.17
C VAL A 11 9.46 18.63 12.38
N LYS A 12 9.81 19.92 12.27
CA LYS A 12 10.16 20.74 13.43
C LYS A 12 8.88 21.10 14.19
N GLY A 13 8.71 20.62 15.42
CA GLY A 13 7.71 21.20 16.33
C GLY A 13 7.18 20.27 17.42
N VAL A 14 7.41 20.68 18.67
CA VAL A 14 6.84 20.18 19.94
C VAL A 14 7.42 18.87 20.48
N LYS A 15 8.37 18.98 21.42
CA LYS A 15 8.70 17.91 22.37
C LYS A 15 7.56 17.81 23.38
N ILE A 16 6.68 16.84 23.24
CA ILE A 16 5.82 16.40 24.34
C ILE A 16 6.65 15.40 25.16
N LYS A 17 6.86 15.67 26.46
CA LYS A 17 7.50 14.72 27.38
C LYS A 17 6.59 13.50 27.56
N GLY A 18 6.77 12.47 26.74
CA GLY A 18 6.21 11.13 26.92
C GLY A 18 7.33 10.11 27.19
N LEU A 19 6.96 8.95 27.75
CA LEU A 19 7.85 7.80 27.99
C LEU A 19 8.78 7.55 26.79
N ILE A 20 10.07 7.42 27.05
CA ILE A 20 11.06 7.17 26.00
C ILE A 20 10.83 5.74 25.52
N PRO A 21 10.67 5.46 24.21
CA PRO A 21 10.37 4.10 23.71
C PRO A 21 11.31 2.99 24.24
N GLY A 22 12.56 3.33 24.55
CA GLY A 22 13.50 2.42 25.22
C GLY A 22 13.08 2.02 26.63
N GLU A 23 12.54 2.93 27.44
CA GLU A 23 12.09 2.65 28.81
C GLU A 23 10.95 1.62 28.85
N LEU A 24 10.02 1.69 27.89
CA LEU A 24 8.94 0.71 27.76
C LEU A 24 9.45 -0.66 27.32
N PHE A 25 10.44 -0.70 26.43
CA PHE A 25 11.10 -1.94 26.04
C PHE A 25 11.83 -2.57 27.23
N ASP A 26 12.63 -1.78 27.96
CA ASP A 26 13.37 -2.25 29.12
C ASP A 26 12.45 -2.80 30.20
N PHE A 27 11.32 -2.14 30.44
CA PHE A 27 10.27 -2.64 31.32
C PHE A 27 9.72 -3.99 30.83
N ALA A 28 9.32 -4.08 29.55
CA ALA A 28 8.74 -5.30 28.99
C ALA A 28 9.71 -6.49 28.97
N ASP A 29 10.99 -6.24 28.66
CA ASP A 29 12.02 -7.28 28.62
C ASP A 29 12.43 -7.74 30.03
N LYS A 30 12.49 -6.82 30.99
CA LYS A 30 12.82 -7.13 32.39
C LYS A 30 11.69 -7.84 33.13
N TYR A 31 10.44 -7.45 32.89
CA TYR A 31 9.25 -7.98 33.59
C TYR A 31 8.35 -8.75 32.63
N ARG A 32 8.83 -9.91 32.19
CA ARG A 32 8.18 -10.71 31.17
C ARG A 32 6.89 -11.36 31.66
N GLY A 33 5.82 -11.18 30.89
CA GLY A 33 4.52 -11.77 31.19
C GLY A 33 3.46 -11.33 30.18
N LYS A 34 2.41 -12.12 30.02
CA LYS A 34 1.28 -11.72 29.18
C LYS A 34 0.49 -10.62 29.90
N TYR A 35 0.22 -9.52 29.21
CA TYR A 35 -0.44 -8.37 29.82
C TYR A 35 -1.84 -8.71 30.37
N ASP A 36 -2.54 -9.63 29.70
CA ASP A 36 -3.88 -10.10 30.04
C ASP A 36 -3.90 -11.07 31.22
N SER A 37 -2.73 -11.49 31.73
CA SER A 37 -2.62 -12.15 33.04
C SER A 37 -2.74 -11.15 34.19
N SER A 38 -2.40 -9.88 33.95
CA SER A 38 -2.60 -8.78 34.91
C SER A 38 -3.95 -8.09 34.70
N ILE A 39 -4.33 -7.86 33.44
CA ILE A 39 -5.60 -7.22 33.05
C ILE A 39 -6.58 -8.29 32.56
N THR A 40 -7.07 -9.11 33.48
CA THR A 40 -7.83 -10.33 33.17
C THR A 40 -9.12 -10.09 32.39
N VAL A 41 -9.75 -8.92 32.53
CA VAL A 41 -10.93 -8.55 31.72
C VAL A 41 -10.62 -8.54 30.22
N ALA A 42 -9.38 -8.22 29.82
CA ALA A 42 -8.98 -8.16 28.42
C ALA A 42 -8.94 -9.55 27.76
N GLN A 43 -8.83 -10.64 28.53
CA GLN A 43 -8.82 -12.01 27.99
C GLN A 43 -10.10 -12.37 27.22
N LYS A 44 -11.20 -11.67 27.46
CA LYS A 44 -12.47 -11.86 26.73
C LYS A 44 -12.56 -11.08 25.42
N TYR A 45 -11.59 -10.18 25.15
CA TYR A 45 -11.64 -9.25 24.02
C TYR A 45 -10.35 -9.29 23.18
N TYR A 46 -9.21 -9.05 23.82
CA TYR A 46 -7.88 -8.95 23.19
C TYR A 46 -6.87 -9.86 23.90
N ARG A 47 -7.21 -11.14 24.05
CA ARG A 47 -6.34 -12.11 24.71
C ARG A 47 -4.98 -12.20 24.02
N SER A 48 -3.90 -12.22 24.79
CA SER A 48 -2.54 -12.45 24.28
C SER A 48 -2.38 -13.95 23.98
N ILE A 49 -2.72 -14.37 22.76
CA ILE A 49 -2.67 -15.79 22.36
C ILE A 49 -1.23 -16.17 22.04
N SER A 50 -0.60 -15.43 21.12
CA SER A 50 0.81 -15.58 20.72
C SER A 50 1.79 -15.47 21.89
N GLY A 51 1.45 -14.65 22.89
CA GLY A 51 2.32 -14.31 24.01
C GLY A 51 2.89 -12.90 23.88
N TYR A 52 4.17 -12.75 24.19
CA TYR A 52 4.87 -11.46 24.17
C TYR A 52 6.25 -11.53 23.49
N ASN A 53 6.67 -12.72 23.05
CA ASN A 53 8.01 -12.93 22.50
C ASN A 53 8.16 -12.24 21.15
N ASP A 54 7.14 -12.32 20.29
CA ASP A 54 7.09 -11.59 19.03
C ASP A 54 6.96 -10.09 19.24
N GLU A 55 6.26 -9.62 20.27
CA GLU A 55 6.23 -8.20 20.66
C GLU A 55 7.61 -7.67 21.05
N LEU A 56 8.39 -8.43 21.83
CA LEU A 56 9.75 -8.02 22.22
C LEU A 56 10.65 -7.93 20.99
N LEU A 57 10.62 -8.93 20.10
CA LEU A 57 11.39 -8.88 18.86
C LEU A 57 10.92 -7.73 17.95
N TRP A 58 9.61 -7.47 17.88
CA TRP A 58 9.03 -6.37 17.10
C TRP A 58 9.46 -5.01 17.62
N ALA A 59 9.40 -4.81 18.93
CA ALA A 59 9.88 -3.59 19.57
C ALA A 59 11.38 -3.39 19.34
N ALA A 60 12.21 -4.42 19.52
CA ALA A 60 13.65 -4.35 19.24
C ALA A 60 13.93 -3.97 17.78
N ALA A 61 13.21 -4.56 16.82
CA ALA A 61 13.38 -4.23 15.40
C ALA A 61 13.03 -2.77 15.08
N TRP A 62 11.92 -2.24 15.62
CA TRP A 62 11.58 -0.83 15.45
C TRP A 62 12.55 0.11 16.15
N LEU A 63 13.01 -0.23 17.35
CA LEU A 63 13.97 0.57 18.09
C LEU A 63 15.32 0.61 17.37
N TYR A 64 15.78 -0.50 16.79
CA TYR A 64 16.95 -0.50 15.91
C TYR A 64 16.72 0.37 14.67
N GLN A 65 15.59 0.21 13.97
CA GLN A 65 15.27 1.01 12.78
C GLN A 65 15.23 2.52 13.08
N ALA A 66 14.75 2.92 14.27
CA ALA A 66 14.64 4.31 14.67
C ALA A 66 15.95 4.93 15.19
N SER A 67 16.76 4.15 15.90
CA SER A 67 17.93 4.65 16.64
C SER A 67 19.28 4.23 16.07
N ASN A 68 19.33 3.16 15.26
CA ASN A 68 20.55 2.48 14.84
C ASN A 68 21.44 2.02 16.02
N ASN A 69 20.85 1.85 17.21
CA ASN A 69 21.55 1.36 18.40
C ASN A 69 21.79 -0.15 18.32
N GLN A 70 23.06 -0.55 18.35
CA GLN A 70 23.49 -1.94 18.20
C GLN A 70 22.92 -2.88 19.26
N TYR A 71 22.61 -2.38 20.46
CA TYR A 71 21.95 -3.18 21.49
C TYR A 71 20.71 -3.93 20.96
N TYR A 72 19.87 -3.24 20.19
CA TYR A 72 18.65 -3.83 19.65
C TYR A 72 18.91 -4.78 18.47
N LEU A 73 19.95 -4.51 17.67
CA LEU A 73 20.38 -5.44 16.62
C LEU A 73 20.90 -6.76 17.24
N ASP A 74 21.74 -6.63 18.27
CA ASP A 74 22.26 -7.76 19.04
C ASP A 74 21.16 -8.52 19.76
N TYR A 75 20.12 -7.82 20.24
CA TYR A 75 18.95 -8.44 20.84
C TYR A 75 18.22 -9.34 19.85
N LEU A 76 17.99 -8.87 18.62
CA LEU A 76 17.37 -9.67 17.55
C LEU A 76 18.21 -10.90 17.19
N GLY A 77 19.53 -10.73 17.06
CA GLY A 77 20.45 -11.81 16.71
C GLY A 77 20.53 -12.89 17.79
N ARG A 78 20.62 -12.49 19.07
CA ARG A 78 20.74 -13.44 20.19
C ARG A 78 19.43 -14.11 20.56
N ASN A 79 18.31 -13.40 20.51
CA ASN A 79 17.03 -13.93 20.99
C ASN A 79 16.17 -14.56 19.88
N GLY A 80 16.47 -14.30 18.61
CA GLY A 80 15.60 -14.68 17.50
C GLY A 80 15.23 -16.16 17.42
N ASP A 81 16.17 -17.05 17.66
CA ASP A 81 15.92 -18.50 17.71
C ASP A 81 15.05 -18.87 18.93
N SER A 82 15.47 -18.47 20.14
CA SER A 82 14.77 -18.81 21.40
C SER A 82 13.35 -18.23 21.51
N MET A 83 13.11 -17.07 20.90
CA MET A 83 11.81 -16.39 20.91
C MET A 83 10.96 -16.75 19.69
N GLY A 84 11.42 -17.68 18.85
CA GLY A 84 10.67 -18.20 17.70
C GLY A 84 10.65 -17.30 16.45
N GLY A 85 11.36 -16.17 16.47
CA GLY A 85 11.44 -15.23 15.35
C GLY A 85 11.98 -15.84 14.06
N THR A 86 12.92 -16.79 14.19
CA THR A 86 13.54 -17.51 13.07
C THR A 86 12.97 -18.91 12.84
N GLY A 87 12.13 -19.40 13.76
CA GLY A 87 11.59 -20.76 13.75
C GLY A 87 10.20 -20.82 13.12
N TRP A 88 9.29 -19.97 13.59
CA TRP A 88 7.87 -20.01 13.21
C TRP A 88 7.63 -19.60 11.76
N GLN A 89 7.01 -20.52 11.02
CA GLN A 89 6.47 -20.30 9.68
C GLN A 89 5.03 -19.84 9.80
N MET A 90 4.83 -18.52 9.77
CA MET A 90 3.52 -17.92 9.97
C MET A 90 2.83 -17.64 8.64
N THR A 91 1.51 -17.73 8.66
CA THR A 91 0.61 -17.37 7.55
C THR A 91 -0.39 -16.29 7.94
N GLU A 92 -0.17 -15.66 9.11
CA GLU A 92 -0.99 -14.58 9.64
C GLU A 92 -0.14 -13.47 10.28
N PHE A 93 -0.54 -12.22 10.03
CA PHE A 93 -0.01 -11.03 10.70
C PHE A 93 -1.19 -10.23 11.27
N SER A 94 -1.17 -9.89 12.55
CA SER A 94 -2.35 -9.33 13.23
C SER A 94 -1.98 -8.43 14.41
N TRP A 95 -2.99 -7.93 15.13
CA TRP A 95 -2.76 -7.20 16.38
C TRP A 95 -2.18 -8.09 17.48
N ASP A 96 -2.31 -9.43 17.39
CA ASP A 96 -1.77 -10.40 18.36
C ASP A 96 -0.45 -11.01 17.88
N VAL A 97 -0.32 -11.36 16.60
CA VAL A 97 0.89 -12.00 16.04
C VAL A 97 1.74 -11.02 15.25
N LYS A 98 3.00 -10.80 15.65
CA LYS A 98 3.98 -9.92 14.96
C LYS A 98 5.07 -10.64 14.20
N TYR A 99 5.20 -11.97 14.32
CA TYR A 99 6.29 -12.72 13.71
C TYR A 99 6.54 -12.38 12.22
N PRO A 100 5.56 -12.38 11.29
CA PRO A 100 5.82 -11.97 9.90
C PRO A 100 6.33 -10.53 9.76
N GLY A 101 5.83 -9.62 10.60
CA GLY A 101 6.27 -8.23 10.64
C GLY A 101 7.73 -8.12 11.05
N VAL A 102 8.12 -8.79 12.15
CA VAL A 102 9.51 -8.87 12.61
C VAL A 102 10.39 -9.46 11.51
N GLN A 103 10.00 -10.61 10.95
CA GLN A 103 10.74 -11.31 9.91
C GLN A 103 10.98 -10.43 8.68
N THR A 104 9.93 -9.72 8.24
CA THR A 104 10.00 -8.75 7.15
C THR A 104 10.96 -7.60 7.48
N LEU A 105 10.85 -7.01 8.68
CA LEU A 105 11.68 -5.87 9.06
C LEU A 105 13.15 -6.25 9.29
N VAL A 106 13.43 -7.42 9.87
CA VAL A 106 14.79 -7.92 10.06
C VAL A 106 15.42 -8.31 8.72
N ALA A 107 14.65 -8.89 7.81
CA ALA A 107 15.08 -9.13 6.43
C ALA A 107 15.56 -7.84 5.74
N LYS A 108 14.88 -6.71 5.99
CA LYS A 108 15.35 -5.38 5.52
C LYS A 108 16.77 -5.08 5.98
N PHE A 109 17.10 -5.30 7.26
CA PHE A 109 18.42 -4.99 7.81
C PHE A 109 19.51 -5.84 7.16
N LEU A 110 19.21 -7.12 6.92
CA LEU A 110 20.09 -8.00 6.16
C LEU A 110 20.31 -7.52 4.72
N LEU A 111 19.22 -7.23 3.99
CA LEU A 111 19.28 -6.77 2.61
C LEU A 111 19.97 -5.40 2.46
N GLN A 112 20.01 -4.58 3.52
CA GLN A 112 20.77 -3.33 3.59
C GLN A 112 22.26 -3.53 3.94
N GLY A 113 22.72 -4.76 4.14
CA GLY A 113 24.08 -5.04 4.60
C GLY A 113 24.34 -4.65 6.06
N LYS A 114 23.29 -4.45 6.86
CA LYS A 114 23.39 -4.00 8.26
C LYS A 114 23.38 -5.12 9.30
N ALA A 115 23.33 -6.38 8.87
CA ALA A 115 23.24 -7.51 9.80
C ALA A 115 24.55 -7.80 10.56
N GLY A 116 25.72 -7.41 10.02
CA GLY A 116 27.01 -7.65 10.66
C GLY A 116 27.23 -9.14 10.99
N ALA A 117 27.68 -9.42 12.22
CA ALA A 117 27.89 -10.79 12.70
C ALA A 117 26.59 -11.62 12.81
N HIS A 118 25.42 -10.98 12.83
CA HIS A 118 24.12 -11.66 12.94
C HIS A 118 23.55 -12.11 11.59
N ALA A 119 24.28 -11.92 10.49
CA ALA A 119 23.83 -12.31 9.15
C ALA A 119 23.31 -13.76 9.05
N PRO A 120 23.95 -14.78 9.66
CA PRO A 120 23.43 -16.15 9.62
C PRO A 120 22.04 -16.31 10.26
N VAL A 121 21.78 -15.59 11.37
CA VAL A 121 20.46 -15.59 12.04
C VAL A 121 19.45 -14.81 11.21
N PHE A 122 19.86 -13.69 10.64
CA PHE A 122 18.97 -12.82 9.86
C PHE A 122 18.57 -13.44 8.52
N GLU A 123 19.41 -14.31 7.94
CA GLU A 123 19.03 -15.12 6.77
C GLU A 123 17.85 -16.04 7.10
N LYS A 124 17.76 -16.59 8.33
CA LYS A 124 16.59 -17.36 8.76
C LYS A 124 15.33 -16.47 8.84
N TYR A 125 15.44 -15.25 9.36
CA TYR A 125 14.33 -14.29 9.34
C TYR A 125 13.87 -13.98 7.91
N LEU A 126 14.81 -13.78 6.98
CA LEU A 126 14.53 -13.60 5.56
C LEU A 126 13.75 -14.80 5.00
N GLN A 127 14.19 -16.03 5.25
CA GLN A 127 13.48 -17.24 4.81
C GLN A 127 12.04 -17.31 5.32
N LYS A 128 11.79 -16.92 6.59
CA LYS A 128 10.43 -16.89 7.14
C LYS A 128 9.57 -15.75 6.56
N SER A 129 10.18 -14.60 6.27
CA SER A 129 9.53 -13.53 5.53
C SER A 129 9.11 -13.99 4.13
N GLU A 130 10.01 -14.64 3.39
CA GLU A 130 9.72 -15.18 2.05
C GLU A 130 8.62 -16.25 2.11
N TYR A 131 8.66 -17.14 3.11
CA TYR A 131 7.60 -18.13 3.36
C TYR A 131 6.22 -17.47 3.48
N PHE A 132 6.08 -16.41 4.29
CA PHE A 132 4.81 -15.69 4.46
C PHE A 132 4.31 -15.11 3.12
N MET A 133 5.19 -14.46 2.35
CA MET A 133 4.84 -13.87 1.06
C MET A 133 4.40 -14.93 0.05
N CYS A 134 5.14 -16.05 -0.03
CA CYS A 134 4.80 -17.17 -0.90
C CYS A 134 3.48 -17.82 -0.52
N SER A 135 3.22 -17.97 0.78
CA SER A 135 1.95 -18.49 1.31
C SER A 135 0.75 -17.63 0.90
N CYS A 136 0.90 -16.30 0.95
CA CYS A 136 -0.14 -15.37 0.50
C CYS A 136 -0.40 -15.47 -1.01
N LEU A 137 0.65 -15.67 -1.81
CA LEU A 137 0.54 -15.80 -3.26
C LEU A 137 -0.05 -17.14 -3.71
N GLY A 138 -0.08 -18.17 -2.85
CA GLY A 138 -0.45 -19.52 -3.26
C GLY A 138 0.70 -20.28 -3.91
N LYS A 139 1.95 -19.88 -3.63
CA LYS A 139 3.17 -20.42 -4.25
C LYS A 139 4.13 -21.07 -3.24
N GLY A 140 3.72 -21.20 -1.98
CA GLY A 140 4.47 -21.89 -0.93
C GLY A 140 3.96 -23.31 -0.68
N SER A 141 4.67 -24.03 0.19
CA SER A 141 4.33 -25.37 0.67
C SER A 141 3.04 -25.43 1.49
N HIS A 142 2.70 -24.35 2.19
CA HIS A 142 1.42 -24.19 2.87
C HIS A 142 0.88 -22.78 2.60
N ASN A 143 -0.27 -22.71 1.95
CA ASN A 143 -0.83 -21.47 1.43
C ASN A 143 -2.03 -21.01 2.25
N VAL A 144 -2.20 -19.69 2.36
CA VAL A 144 -3.40 -19.11 2.97
C VAL A 144 -4.60 -19.44 2.08
N GLN A 145 -5.73 -19.79 2.70
CA GLN A 145 -6.97 -20.01 1.96
C GLN A 145 -7.43 -18.71 1.30
N LYS A 146 -8.12 -18.85 0.16
CA LYS A 146 -8.75 -17.73 -0.54
C LYS A 146 -10.21 -18.06 -0.79
N THR A 147 -11.06 -17.04 -0.76
CA THR A 147 -12.45 -17.15 -1.22
C THR A 147 -12.47 -17.42 -2.73
N PRO A 148 -13.60 -17.90 -3.30
CA PRO A 148 -13.77 -18.00 -4.76
C PRO A 148 -13.44 -16.69 -5.51
N GLY A 149 -13.75 -15.53 -4.94
CA GLY A 149 -13.43 -14.20 -5.46
C GLY A 149 -11.97 -13.76 -5.25
N GLY A 150 -11.12 -14.59 -4.66
CA GLY A 150 -9.67 -14.36 -4.56
C GLY A 150 -9.21 -13.53 -3.34
N LEU A 151 -10.08 -13.27 -2.37
CA LEU A 151 -9.73 -12.61 -1.11
C LEU A 151 -9.02 -13.61 -0.19
N ILE A 152 -7.93 -13.20 0.48
CA ILE A 152 -7.37 -13.97 1.60
C ILE A 152 -8.46 -14.25 2.63
N TYR A 153 -8.64 -15.51 3.01
CA TYR A 153 -9.59 -15.91 4.04
C TYR A 153 -8.89 -16.71 5.13
N ARG A 154 -8.89 -16.17 6.36
CA ARG A 154 -8.27 -16.77 7.53
C ARG A 154 -9.30 -17.26 8.53
N GLN A 155 -10.29 -16.43 8.84
CA GLN A 155 -11.28 -16.73 9.86
C GLN A 155 -12.57 -15.94 9.64
N ARG A 156 -13.65 -16.40 10.29
CA ARG A 156 -14.98 -15.81 10.17
C ARG A 156 -15.10 -14.39 10.75
N TRP A 157 -14.51 -14.14 11.91
CA TRP A 157 -14.61 -12.84 12.57
C TRP A 157 -13.52 -11.91 12.06
N ASN A 158 -13.93 -10.80 11.44
CA ASN A 158 -13.08 -9.69 11.05
C ASN A 158 -11.90 -10.11 10.18
N ASN A 159 -12.21 -10.85 9.12
CA ASN A 159 -11.23 -11.38 8.18
C ASN A 159 -10.38 -10.29 7.52
N LEU A 160 -10.95 -9.10 7.25
CA LEU A 160 -10.23 -8.00 6.59
C LEU A 160 -9.03 -7.46 7.38
N GLN A 161 -8.91 -7.74 8.67
CA GLN A 161 -7.65 -7.52 9.39
C GLN A 161 -6.48 -8.25 8.71
N PHE A 162 -6.65 -9.54 8.42
CA PHE A 162 -5.59 -10.38 7.88
C PHE A 162 -5.29 -10.03 6.42
N VAL A 163 -6.34 -9.65 5.67
CA VAL A 163 -6.20 -9.15 4.31
C VAL A 163 -5.36 -7.88 4.30
N THR A 164 -5.76 -6.86 5.07
CA THR A 164 -5.10 -5.56 5.06
C THR A 164 -3.66 -5.63 5.58
N SER A 165 -3.40 -6.45 6.62
CA SER A 165 -2.07 -6.64 7.19
C SER A 165 -1.15 -7.44 6.24
N ALA A 166 -1.64 -8.49 5.57
CA ALA A 166 -0.89 -9.24 4.57
C ALA A 166 -0.57 -8.36 3.35
N SER A 167 -1.56 -7.58 2.86
CA SER A 167 -1.34 -6.60 1.78
C SER A 167 -0.28 -5.58 2.16
N PHE A 168 -0.24 -5.12 3.40
CA PHE A 168 0.80 -4.21 3.89
C PHE A 168 2.19 -4.84 3.84
N LEU A 169 2.37 -6.05 4.36
CA LEU A 169 3.67 -6.73 4.31
C LEU A 169 4.09 -7.05 2.88
N ALA A 170 3.18 -7.54 2.02
CA ALA A 170 3.46 -7.79 0.61
C ALA A 170 3.90 -6.52 -0.12
N THR A 171 3.22 -5.40 0.14
CA THR A 171 3.60 -4.08 -0.40
C THR A 171 5.00 -3.67 0.04
N VAL A 172 5.29 -3.74 1.34
CA VAL A 172 6.60 -3.38 1.91
C VAL A 172 7.72 -4.27 1.37
N TYR A 173 7.50 -5.58 1.33
CA TYR A 173 8.50 -6.53 0.86
C TYR A 173 8.74 -6.41 -0.64
N SER A 174 7.72 -6.05 -1.43
CA SER A 174 7.91 -5.74 -2.85
C SER A 174 8.93 -4.61 -3.06
N ASP A 175 8.93 -3.57 -2.21
CA ASP A 175 9.92 -2.49 -2.27
C ASP A 175 11.32 -2.97 -1.87
N TYR A 176 11.43 -3.91 -0.93
CA TYR A 176 12.72 -4.51 -0.55
C TYR A 176 13.30 -5.32 -1.71
N LEU A 177 12.47 -6.08 -2.42
CA LEU A 177 12.88 -6.83 -3.62
C LEU A 177 13.37 -5.89 -4.72
N VAL A 178 12.63 -4.82 -5.02
CA VAL A 178 13.06 -3.78 -5.99
C VAL A 178 14.42 -3.21 -5.59
N SER A 179 14.58 -2.84 -4.32
CA SER A 179 15.79 -2.18 -3.85
C SER A 179 17.02 -3.09 -3.83
N SER A 180 16.81 -4.38 -3.56
CA SER A 180 17.89 -5.38 -3.51
C SER A 180 18.19 -6.01 -4.87
N GLY A 181 17.38 -5.72 -5.91
CA GLY A 181 17.50 -6.36 -7.22
C GLY A 181 17.20 -7.86 -7.19
N ARG A 182 16.50 -8.34 -6.16
CA ARG A 182 16.18 -9.77 -5.95
C ARG A 182 14.75 -10.08 -6.37
N ASN A 183 14.52 -11.34 -6.71
CA ASN A 183 13.18 -11.92 -6.79
C ASN A 183 12.86 -12.68 -5.51
N LEU A 184 11.57 -12.76 -5.17
CA LEU A 184 11.07 -13.61 -4.10
C LEU A 184 11.20 -15.07 -4.53
N ARG A 185 11.75 -15.91 -3.65
CA ARG A 185 11.96 -17.34 -3.93
C ARG A 185 10.83 -18.14 -3.28
N CYS A 186 9.98 -18.72 -4.12
CA CYS A 186 8.89 -19.60 -3.68
C CYS A 186 9.09 -21.04 -4.18
N ASP A 187 8.39 -22.00 -3.59
CA ASP A 187 8.46 -23.41 -3.96
C ASP A 187 8.00 -23.62 -5.41
N SER A 188 7.00 -22.84 -5.86
CA SER A 188 6.53 -22.85 -7.26
C SER A 188 7.37 -22.01 -8.22
N GLY A 189 8.52 -21.47 -7.80
CA GLY A 189 9.43 -20.68 -8.62
C GLY A 189 9.59 -19.23 -8.17
N ASN A 190 10.43 -18.49 -8.90
CA ASN A 190 10.75 -17.11 -8.58
C ASN A 190 9.59 -16.16 -8.93
N VAL A 191 9.31 -15.24 -8.01
CA VAL A 191 8.25 -14.23 -8.14
C VAL A 191 8.90 -12.84 -8.22
N PRO A 192 8.66 -12.06 -9.29
CA PRO A 192 9.15 -10.70 -9.38
C PRO A 192 8.41 -9.77 -8.41
N SER A 193 9.07 -8.69 -7.99
CA SER A 193 8.48 -7.69 -7.08
C SER A 193 7.14 -7.12 -7.57
N SER A 194 6.99 -6.96 -8.89
CA SER A 194 5.76 -6.46 -9.53
C SER A 194 4.57 -7.40 -9.35
N GLU A 195 4.79 -8.72 -9.33
CA GLU A 195 3.72 -9.69 -9.08
C GLU A 195 3.28 -9.61 -7.61
N LEU A 196 4.22 -9.49 -6.66
CA LEU A 196 3.90 -9.35 -5.24
C LEU A 196 3.13 -8.05 -4.95
N LEU A 197 3.52 -6.94 -5.58
CA LEU A 197 2.79 -5.67 -5.46
C LEU A 197 1.40 -5.75 -6.14
N SER A 198 1.29 -6.43 -7.27
CA SER A 198 -0.01 -6.63 -7.95
C SER A 198 -0.96 -7.46 -7.10
N PHE A 199 -0.45 -8.46 -6.40
CA PHE A 199 -1.23 -9.21 -5.42
C PHE A 199 -1.71 -8.33 -4.26
N ALA A 200 -0.83 -7.50 -3.68
CA ALA A 200 -1.25 -6.58 -2.62
C ALA A 200 -2.34 -5.62 -3.11
N LYS A 201 -2.20 -5.11 -4.34
CA LYS A 201 -3.21 -4.26 -4.99
C LYS A 201 -4.54 -5.00 -5.20
N SER A 202 -4.54 -6.26 -5.65
CA SER A 202 -5.80 -7.00 -5.88
C SER A 202 -6.61 -7.19 -4.61
N GLN A 203 -5.95 -7.40 -3.47
CA GLN A 203 -6.63 -7.45 -2.17
C GLN A 203 -7.27 -6.09 -1.79
N VAL A 204 -6.60 -4.97 -2.10
CA VAL A 204 -7.17 -3.62 -1.91
C VAL A 204 -8.32 -3.38 -2.88
N ASP A 205 -8.17 -3.73 -4.15
CA ASP A 205 -9.23 -3.60 -5.15
C ASP A 205 -10.48 -4.39 -4.72
N TYR A 206 -10.30 -5.62 -4.20
CA TYR A 206 -11.37 -6.42 -3.62
C TYR A 206 -12.07 -5.68 -2.47
N ILE A 207 -11.33 -5.13 -1.51
CA ILE A 207 -11.90 -4.31 -0.41
C ILE A 207 -12.69 -3.11 -0.96
N LEU A 208 -12.23 -2.52 -2.06
CA LEU A 208 -12.82 -1.33 -2.66
C LEU A 208 -13.95 -1.62 -3.66
N GLY A 209 -14.27 -2.89 -3.91
CA GLY A 209 -15.45 -3.30 -4.66
C GLY A 209 -15.20 -4.20 -5.88
N ASP A 210 -13.96 -4.55 -6.20
CA ASP A 210 -13.63 -5.54 -7.24
C ASP A 210 -13.78 -6.97 -6.70
N ASN A 211 -15.03 -7.34 -6.41
CA ASN A 211 -15.42 -8.61 -5.84
C ASN A 211 -16.74 -9.10 -6.46
N PRO A 212 -17.12 -10.38 -6.29
CA PRO A 212 -18.33 -10.94 -6.90
C PRO A 212 -19.63 -10.19 -6.56
N ARG A 213 -19.65 -9.44 -5.45
CA ARG A 213 -20.81 -8.67 -4.99
C ARG A 213 -20.79 -7.21 -5.43
N ALA A 214 -19.75 -6.76 -6.13
CA ALA A 214 -19.52 -5.36 -6.49
C ALA A 214 -19.76 -4.40 -5.31
N THR A 215 -19.33 -4.79 -4.10
CA THR A 215 -19.59 -4.09 -2.84
C THR A 215 -18.27 -3.63 -2.23
N SER A 216 -18.11 -2.34 -1.96
CA SER A 216 -16.98 -1.87 -1.17
C SER A 216 -17.17 -2.22 0.29
N TYR A 217 -16.14 -2.79 0.93
CA TYR A 217 -16.08 -3.00 2.37
C TYR A 217 -15.46 -1.80 3.11
N MET A 218 -15.21 -0.69 2.41
CA MET A 218 -14.89 0.62 2.98
C MET A 218 -16.13 1.50 2.98
N VAL A 219 -16.60 1.86 4.17
CA VAL A 219 -17.81 2.69 4.35
C VAL A 219 -17.61 4.04 3.66
N GLY A 220 -18.57 4.44 2.81
CA GLY A 220 -18.52 5.71 2.09
C GLY A 220 -17.68 5.71 0.81
N TYR A 221 -17.13 4.57 0.39
CA TYR A 221 -16.40 4.44 -0.86
C TYR A 221 -17.22 3.70 -1.93
N GLY A 222 -17.22 4.21 -3.16
CA GLY A 222 -18.00 3.65 -4.26
C GLY A 222 -19.51 3.90 -4.12
N ASN A 223 -20.29 3.22 -4.97
CA ASN A 223 -21.76 3.38 -5.00
C ASN A 223 -22.50 2.35 -4.13
N ASN A 224 -21.81 1.29 -3.69
CA ASN A 224 -22.38 0.20 -2.93
C ASN A 224 -21.43 -0.16 -1.78
N PHE A 225 -21.85 0.07 -0.54
CA PHE A 225 -21.07 -0.17 0.67
C PHE A 225 -21.99 -0.40 1.89
N PRO A 226 -21.51 -1.08 2.95
CA PRO A 226 -22.27 -1.33 4.18
C PRO A 226 -22.83 -0.06 4.82
N GLN A 227 -24.13 -0.05 5.07
CA GLN A 227 -24.87 1.05 5.69
C GLN A 227 -25.22 0.77 7.14
N ARG A 228 -25.16 -0.49 7.59
CA ARG A 228 -25.65 -0.95 8.90
C ARG A 228 -24.54 -1.54 9.75
N ILE A 229 -23.37 -0.91 9.75
CA ILE A 229 -22.18 -1.40 10.46
C ILE A 229 -22.36 -1.48 11.99
N HIS A 230 -21.71 -2.45 12.65
CA HIS A 230 -21.69 -2.63 14.11
C HIS A 230 -20.86 -1.55 14.80
N HIS A 231 -21.36 -0.31 14.86
CA HIS A 231 -20.64 0.79 15.51
C HIS A 231 -21.61 1.80 16.16
N ARG A 232 -21.48 1.98 17.48
CA ARG A 232 -22.41 2.76 18.32
C ARG A 232 -22.49 4.22 17.89
N GLY A 233 -21.35 4.86 17.71
CA GLY A 233 -21.28 6.28 17.33
C GLY A 233 -21.84 6.58 15.93
N SER A 234 -21.83 5.60 15.03
CA SER A 234 -22.46 5.74 13.71
C SER A 234 -23.94 5.42 13.73
N SER A 235 -24.38 4.47 14.57
CA SER A 235 -25.79 4.09 14.62
C SER A 235 -26.64 5.14 15.34
N ILE A 236 -26.16 5.68 16.47
CA ILE A 236 -26.90 6.62 17.32
C ILE A 236 -26.88 8.01 16.69
N VAL A 237 -28.03 8.69 16.70
CA VAL A 237 -28.18 10.05 16.15
C VAL A 237 -27.10 10.99 16.70
N SER A 238 -26.50 11.82 15.83
CA SER A 238 -25.53 12.83 16.26
C SER A 238 -26.17 13.85 17.20
N ILE A 239 -25.41 14.26 18.21
CA ILE A 239 -25.80 15.35 19.14
C ILE A 239 -26.09 16.67 18.42
N LYS A 240 -25.51 16.87 17.23
CA LYS A 240 -25.79 18.05 16.39
C LYS A 240 -27.18 18.02 15.75
N ALA A 241 -27.71 16.82 15.50
CA ALA A 241 -29.02 16.63 14.91
C ALA A 241 -30.11 16.48 15.98
N ASN A 242 -29.80 15.82 17.10
CA ASN A 242 -30.66 15.75 18.26
C ASN A 242 -29.80 15.82 19.55
N PRO A 243 -29.87 16.92 20.31
CA PRO A 243 -29.07 17.09 21.52
C PRO A 243 -29.58 16.29 22.73
N SER A 244 -30.71 15.57 22.60
CA SER A 244 -31.28 14.78 23.69
C SER A 244 -30.32 13.68 24.14
N PHE A 245 -30.23 13.48 25.45
CA PHE A 245 -29.39 12.44 26.02
C PHE A 245 -29.84 11.04 25.60
N VAL A 246 -28.89 10.23 25.15
CA VAL A 246 -29.10 8.80 24.84
C VAL A 246 -28.34 7.97 25.86
N SER A 247 -29.07 7.29 26.74
CA SER A 247 -28.48 6.36 27.70
C SER A 247 -27.93 5.11 27.00
N CYS A 248 -27.04 4.35 27.64
CA CYS A 248 -26.50 3.12 27.05
C CYS A 248 -27.61 2.11 26.70
N PHE A 249 -28.58 1.89 27.61
CA PHE A 249 -29.70 0.98 27.39
C PHE A 249 -30.69 1.52 26.35
N GLY A 250 -30.97 2.83 26.36
CA GLY A 250 -31.80 3.46 25.33
C GLY A 250 -31.16 3.38 23.94
N GLY A 251 -29.83 3.57 23.88
CA GLY A 251 -28.97 3.37 22.73
C GLY A 251 -29.13 1.98 22.12
N TYR A 252 -29.01 0.97 22.98
CA TYR A 252 -29.19 -0.44 22.60
C TYR A 252 -30.61 -0.70 22.07
N ASN A 253 -31.65 -0.37 22.84
CA ASN A 253 -33.04 -0.70 22.48
C ASN A 253 -33.49 -0.04 21.17
N THR A 254 -33.06 1.19 20.93
CA THR A 254 -33.58 1.99 19.80
C THR A 254 -32.75 1.82 18.53
N TRP A 255 -31.41 1.81 18.63
CA TRP A 255 -30.53 1.84 17.46
C TRP A 255 -29.88 0.50 17.13
N PHE A 256 -29.57 -0.35 18.11
CA PHE A 256 -28.83 -1.59 17.84
C PHE A 256 -29.64 -2.54 16.93
N SER A 257 -30.91 -2.77 17.27
CA SER A 257 -31.80 -3.69 16.55
C SER A 257 -32.44 -3.09 15.29
N SER A 258 -32.28 -1.79 15.04
CA SER A 258 -32.93 -1.09 13.93
C SER A 258 -32.54 -1.67 12.56
N LYS A 259 -33.52 -1.78 11.66
CA LYS A 259 -33.28 -2.18 10.26
C LYS A 259 -32.85 -1.01 9.36
N ARG A 260 -32.91 0.24 9.88
CA ARG A 260 -32.47 1.43 9.14
C ARG A 260 -30.95 1.47 9.07
N SER A 261 -30.43 2.16 8.06
CA SER A 261 -29.01 2.56 7.97
C SER A 261 -28.56 3.28 9.23
N ASN A 262 -27.27 3.23 9.50
CA ASN A 262 -26.64 4.04 10.55
C ASN A 262 -26.89 5.53 10.27
N THR A 263 -27.18 6.28 11.33
CA THR A 263 -27.57 7.71 11.22
C THR A 263 -26.40 8.60 10.81
N ASN A 264 -25.17 8.23 11.18
CA ASN A 264 -23.95 8.90 10.78
C ASN A 264 -23.09 7.94 9.94
N GLN A 265 -22.73 8.34 8.73
CA GLN A 265 -21.81 7.57 7.90
C GLN A 265 -20.39 7.62 8.49
N LEU A 266 -19.83 6.45 8.81
CA LEU A 266 -18.46 6.32 9.32
C LEU A 266 -17.46 6.22 8.14
N THR A 267 -17.32 7.30 7.37
CA THR A 267 -16.51 7.31 6.14
C THR A 267 -15.09 6.81 6.37
N GLY A 268 -14.64 5.90 5.51
CA GLY A 268 -13.31 5.30 5.52
C GLY A 268 -13.17 4.07 6.42
N ALA A 269 -14.15 3.72 7.23
CA ALA A 269 -14.08 2.53 8.08
C ALA A 269 -14.09 1.24 7.27
N ILE A 270 -13.16 0.33 7.58
CA ILE A 270 -13.11 -1.02 7.01
C ILE A 270 -13.82 -1.98 7.95
N VAL A 271 -14.90 -2.58 7.49
CA VAL A 271 -15.67 -3.59 8.25
C VAL A 271 -14.92 -4.94 8.33
N GLY A 272 -15.53 -5.94 8.94
CA GLY A 272 -14.98 -7.29 9.03
C GLY A 272 -14.86 -8.04 7.70
N GLY A 273 -15.74 -7.72 6.75
CA GLY A 273 -15.74 -8.25 5.37
C GLY A 273 -16.59 -9.52 5.18
N PRO A 274 -16.51 -10.14 4.00
CA PRO A 274 -17.34 -11.29 3.66
C PRO A 274 -16.88 -12.58 4.36
N ASP A 275 -17.72 -13.60 4.27
CA ASP A 275 -17.37 -14.97 4.68
C ASP A 275 -16.49 -15.69 3.63
N ALA A 276 -16.28 -17.00 3.84
CA ALA A 276 -15.43 -17.85 3.02
C ALA A 276 -15.88 -17.98 1.55
N TYR A 277 -17.14 -17.64 1.25
CA TYR A 277 -17.77 -17.80 -0.06
C TYR A 277 -18.10 -16.47 -0.72
N ASP A 278 -17.42 -15.39 -0.28
CA ASP A 278 -17.63 -14.02 -0.75
C ASP A 278 -18.98 -13.41 -0.33
N ASP A 279 -19.74 -14.05 0.57
CA ASP A 279 -21.04 -13.57 1.01
C ASP A 279 -20.95 -12.59 2.18
N PHE A 280 -21.82 -11.57 2.15
CA PHE A 280 -21.82 -10.49 3.15
C PHE A 280 -23.26 -10.07 3.50
N ALA A 281 -23.56 -10.05 4.80
CA ALA A 281 -24.83 -9.57 5.33
C ALA A 281 -24.64 -8.23 6.06
N ASP A 282 -25.14 -7.13 5.47
CA ASP A 282 -25.12 -5.79 6.05
C ASP A 282 -26.14 -5.65 7.20
N GLU A 283 -25.80 -6.27 8.32
CA GLU A 283 -26.61 -6.31 9.52
C GLU A 283 -25.81 -5.89 10.74
N ARG A 284 -26.29 -4.86 11.46
CA ARG A 284 -25.62 -4.33 12.66
C ARG A 284 -25.36 -5.36 13.75
N LYS A 285 -26.15 -6.43 13.81
CA LYS A 285 -25.97 -7.52 14.78
C LYS A 285 -24.91 -8.53 14.35
N ASN A 286 -24.60 -8.59 13.06
CA ASN A 286 -23.54 -9.42 12.49
C ASN A 286 -22.19 -8.74 12.71
N TYR A 287 -21.73 -8.68 13.96
CA TYR A 287 -20.47 -8.04 14.32
C TYR A 287 -19.26 -8.71 13.66
N GLU A 288 -19.34 -10.00 13.33
CA GLU A 288 -18.24 -10.72 12.67
C GLU A 288 -17.86 -10.11 11.32
N GLN A 289 -18.87 -9.73 10.52
CA GLN A 289 -18.67 -9.15 9.18
C GLN A 289 -18.77 -7.61 9.19
N THR A 290 -19.58 -7.02 10.06
CA THR A 290 -19.92 -5.59 9.98
C THR A 290 -19.22 -4.71 11.00
N GLU A 291 -18.45 -5.26 11.93
CA GLU A 291 -17.68 -4.48 12.91
C GLU A 291 -16.44 -3.87 12.26
N PRO A 292 -16.30 -2.54 12.23
CA PRO A 292 -15.06 -1.91 11.88
C PRO A 292 -14.09 -1.93 13.06
N ALA A 293 -12.79 -2.11 12.77
CA ALA A 293 -11.75 -2.05 13.79
C ALA A 293 -10.58 -1.18 13.35
N THR A 294 -9.93 -0.52 14.32
CA THR A 294 -8.76 0.33 14.05
C THR A 294 -7.63 -0.42 13.37
N TYR A 295 -7.44 -1.70 13.74
CA TYR A 295 -6.39 -2.55 13.17
C TYR A 295 -6.72 -3.08 11.76
N ASN A 296 -7.95 -2.92 11.26
CA ASN A 296 -8.26 -3.14 9.83
C ASN A 296 -7.74 -1.96 9.00
N ASN A 297 -7.98 -0.75 9.50
CA ASN A 297 -7.59 0.48 8.82
C ASN A 297 -6.08 0.74 8.87
N ALA A 298 -5.43 0.47 10.01
CA ALA A 298 -4.03 0.82 10.25
C ALA A 298 -3.05 0.34 9.15
N PRO A 299 -3.01 -0.96 8.77
CA PRO A 299 -2.12 -1.41 7.70
C PRO A 299 -2.56 -0.93 6.31
N LEU A 300 -3.87 -0.84 6.06
CA LEU A 300 -4.40 -0.41 4.76
C LEU A 300 -3.94 1.00 4.38
N LEU A 301 -3.85 1.92 5.35
CA LEU A 301 -3.37 3.28 5.10
C LEU A 301 -1.96 3.29 4.49
N GLY A 302 -1.07 2.42 4.95
CA GLY A 302 0.28 2.29 4.40
C GLY A 302 0.27 1.77 2.96
N VAL A 303 -0.62 0.80 2.65
CA VAL A 303 -0.79 0.28 1.29
C VAL A 303 -1.34 1.35 0.36
N LEU A 304 -2.40 2.07 0.76
CA LEU A 304 -3.00 3.14 -0.03
C LEU A 304 -2.01 4.28 -0.28
N ALA A 305 -1.23 4.66 0.74
CA ALA A 305 -0.16 5.65 0.57
C ALA A 305 0.84 5.20 -0.50
N ARG A 306 1.32 3.96 -0.42
CA ARG A 306 2.28 3.40 -1.38
C ARG A 306 1.71 3.27 -2.80
N LEU A 307 0.45 2.85 -2.95
CA LEU A 307 -0.22 2.74 -4.24
C LEU A 307 -0.51 4.13 -4.85
N SER A 308 -0.88 5.11 -4.03
CA SER A 308 -1.14 6.48 -4.47
C SER A 308 0.13 7.23 -4.90
N GLY A 309 1.28 6.92 -4.29
CA GLY A 309 2.58 7.50 -4.64
C GLY A 309 3.11 7.05 -6.01
N GLY A 310 2.53 6.01 -6.62
CA GLY A 310 2.98 5.48 -7.91
C GLY A 310 4.43 4.98 -7.84
N HIS A 311 5.28 5.43 -8.77
CA HIS A 311 6.73 5.17 -8.74
C HIS A 311 7.52 6.29 -8.03
N GLY A 312 6.88 7.29 -7.45
CA GLY A 312 7.55 8.44 -6.82
C GLY A 312 7.57 8.40 -5.28
N GLY A 313 8.71 8.83 -4.71
CA GLY A 313 8.88 9.49 -3.40
C GLY A 313 8.53 8.76 -2.09
N TYR A 314 7.45 7.97 -2.05
CA TYR A 314 6.95 7.27 -0.85
C TYR A 314 7.28 5.77 -0.84
N ASN A 315 8.15 5.37 -1.76
CA ASN A 315 8.62 4.00 -1.91
C ASN A 315 9.57 3.72 -0.73
N GLN A 316 9.46 2.56 -0.06
CA GLN A 316 10.41 2.13 0.98
C GLN A 316 11.78 1.70 0.40
N LEU A 317 12.19 2.34 -0.70
CA LEU A 317 13.44 2.04 -1.38
C LEU A 317 14.57 2.12 -0.36
N LEU A 318 15.33 1.04 -0.26
CA LEU A 318 16.48 1.00 0.64
C LEU A 318 17.44 2.11 0.19
N PRO A 319 17.93 2.98 1.09
CA PRO A 319 18.92 3.96 0.72
C PRO A 319 20.14 3.21 0.16
N VAL A 320 20.60 3.62 -1.03
CA VAL A 320 21.89 3.19 -1.57
C VAL A 320 22.93 3.62 -0.55
N VAL A 321 23.54 2.66 0.15
CA VAL A 321 24.72 2.93 0.97
C VAL A 321 25.87 3.19 0.00
N VAL A 322 26.06 4.46 -0.36
CA VAL A 322 27.24 4.90 -1.09
C VAL A 322 28.42 4.86 -0.10
N PRO A 323 29.47 4.05 -0.35
CA PRO A 323 30.70 4.15 0.45
C PRO A 323 31.21 5.59 0.37
N ALA A 324 31.58 6.16 1.51
CA ALA A 324 32.07 7.54 1.58
C ALA A 324 33.21 7.76 0.55
N PRO A 325 33.14 8.79 -0.33
CA PRO A 325 34.22 9.06 -1.27
C PRO A 325 35.47 9.48 -0.50
N THR A 326 36.55 8.71 -0.61
CA THR A 326 37.90 9.20 -0.33
C THR A 326 38.18 10.37 -1.27
N ARG A 327 38.42 11.57 -0.71
CA ARG A 327 38.74 12.78 -1.48
C ARG A 327 40.06 12.59 -2.25
N PRO A 328 40.09 12.91 -3.55
CA PRO A 328 41.29 13.40 -4.21
C PRO A 328 41.17 14.91 -4.48
N VAL A 329 42.34 15.53 -4.46
CA VAL A 329 42.67 16.96 -4.51
C VAL A 329 42.04 17.69 -5.71
N VAL A 330 41.57 18.92 -5.43
CA VAL A 330 40.99 19.88 -6.39
C VAL A 330 42.07 20.50 -7.27
N VAL A 331 41.82 20.57 -8.58
CA VAL A 331 42.47 21.53 -9.50
C VAL A 331 41.37 22.24 -10.31
N PRO A 332 41.34 23.58 -10.43
CA PRO A 332 40.22 24.29 -11.05
C PRO A 332 40.46 24.56 -12.55
N ALA A 333 39.39 24.48 -13.36
CA ALA A 333 39.35 24.90 -14.75
C ALA A 333 38.13 25.81 -15.03
N PRO A 334 38.17 26.68 -16.06
CA PRO A 334 37.45 27.95 -16.11
C PRO A 334 36.06 27.93 -16.75
N ARG A 335 35.29 29.00 -16.49
CA ARG A 335 33.87 29.22 -16.82
C ARG A 335 33.60 29.33 -18.34
N PRO A 336 32.44 28.85 -18.83
CA PRO A 336 31.89 29.25 -20.12
C PRO A 336 30.87 30.40 -20.04
N VAL A 337 30.78 31.10 -21.18
CA VAL A 337 30.13 32.38 -21.46
C VAL A 337 28.62 32.23 -21.72
N VAL A 338 27.86 33.26 -21.34
CA VAL A 338 26.41 33.44 -21.52
C VAL A 338 26.09 34.03 -22.90
N THR A 339 25.10 33.49 -23.61
CA THR A 339 24.41 34.17 -24.72
C THR A 339 22.88 34.11 -24.56
N LYS A 340 22.24 35.23 -24.92
CA LYS A 340 20.83 35.61 -24.68
C LYS A 340 19.83 35.03 -25.71
N PRO A 341 18.50 35.05 -25.42
CA PRO A 341 17.46 34.40 -26.22
C PRO A 341 16.83 35.31 -27.30
N HIS A 342 16.32 34.69 -28.38
CA HIS A 342 15.56 35.33 -29.46
C HIS A 342 14.05 34.98 -29.36
N LEU A 343 13.20 35.97 -29.60
CA LEU A 343 11.74 35.94 -29.47
C LEU A 343 11.00 35.71 -30.81
N SER A 344 9.88 34.97 -30.72
CA SER A 344 8.59 35.08 -31.49
C SER A 344 8.58 34.65 -32.98
N PRO A 345 7.46 34.13 -33.58
CA PRO A 345 6.06 34.57 -33.36
C PRO A 345 4.93 33.49 -33.36
N LYS A 346 3.72 33.90 -32.94
CA LYS A 346 2.41 33.20 -33.11
C LYS A 346 1.92 33.28 -34.57
N PRO A 347 1.24 32.25 -35.10
CA PRO A 347 -0.17 32.39 -35.57
C PRO A 347 -1.02 31.08 -35.45
N ARG A 348 -2.30 31.11 -35.04
CA ARG A 348 -3.59 31.28 -35.78
C ARG A 348 -4.38 29.95 -35.90
N ILE A 349 -5.70 30.02 -35.77
CA ILE A 349 -6.65 28.90 -35.61
C ILE A 349 -7.34 28.52 -36.94
N THR A 350 -7.66 27.21 -37.07
CA THR A 350 -8.62 26.46 -37.95
C THR A 350 -8.30 26.23 -39.43
N PRO A 351 -8.81 25.14 -40.07
CA PRO A 351 -9.60 23.99 -39.59
C PRO A 351 -8.96 22.60 -39.88
N SER A 352 -9.55 21.55 -39.30
CA SER A 352 -9.16 20.13 -39.42
C SER A 352 -9.00 19.66 -40.88
N PRO A 353 -7.97 18.85 -41.19
CA PRO A 353 -8.08 17.85 -42.24
C PRO A 353 -7.72 16.42 -41.80
N ALA A 354 -8.54 15.50 -42.30
CA ALA A 354 -8.44 14.05 -42.40
C ALA A 354 -7.09 13.36 -42.10
N SER A 355 -7.22 12.33 -41.25
CA SER A 355 -6.36 11.14 -41.08
C SER A 355 -5.34 10.87 -42.21
N LYS A 356 -4.07 11.18 -41.95
CA LYS A 356 -2.95 10.48 -42.59
C LYS A 356 -2.71 9.19 -41.81
N SER A 357 -2.87 8.03 -42.45
CA SER A 357 -2.66 6.71 -41.87
C SER A 357 -1.17 6.46 -41.60
N GLY A 358 -0.65 7.00 -40.51
CA GLY A 358 0.67 6.64 -39.99
C GLY A 358 0.67 5.19 -39.48
N PRO A 359 1.86 4.56 -39.35
CA PRO A 359 2.01 3.22 -38.79
C PRO A 359 1.60 3.13 -37.30
N ILE A 360 1.35 4.28 -36.67
CA ILE A 360 0.86 4.40 -35.30
C ILE A 360 -0.35 5.34 -35.33
N SER A 361 -1.47 4.92 -34.74
CA SER A 361 -2.62 5.79 -34.52
C SER A 361 -2.81 6.11 -33.06
N VAL A 362 -3.31 7.32 -32.78
CA VAL A 362 -3.65 7.79 -31.43
C VAL A 362 -5.12 8.17 -31.44
N GLU A 363 -5.90 7.56 -30.56
CA GLU A 363 -7.35 7.80 -30.44
C GLU A 363 -7.67 8.19 -28.99
N GLN A 364 -8.30 9.35 -28.79
CA GLN A 364 -8.65 9.86 -27.47
C GLN A 364 -10.17 9.81 -27.27
N LYS A 365 -10.62 9.22 -26.16
CA LYS A 365 -12.04 9.11 -25.79
C LYS A 365 -12.27 9.60 -24.37
N MET A 366 -13.23 10.51 -24.20
CA MET A 366 -13.75 10.84 -22.87
C MET A 366 -14.50 9.63 -22.32
N THR A 367 -14.13 9.17 -21.14
CA THR A 367 -14.70 7.97 -20.51
C THR A 367 -15.53 8.27 -19.28
N LYS A 368 -15.24 9.35 -18.55
CA LYS A 368 -15.97 9.75 -17.35
C LYS A 368 -15.85 11.25 -17.12
N SER A 369 -16.84 11.85 -16.44
CA SER A 369 -16.74 13.19 -15.88
C SER A 369 -17.29 13.24 -14.45
N TRP A 370 -16.81 14.17 -13.63
CA TRP A 370 -17.31 14.40 -12.27
C TRP A 370 -17.01 15.83 -11.81
N VAL A 371 -17.73 16.31 -10.80
CA VAL A 371 -17.51 17.62 -10.18
C VAL A 371 -16.80 17.43 -8.83
N SER A 372 -15.73 18.19 -8.60
CA SER A 372 -15.03 18.24 -7.31
C SER A 372 -14.60 19.68 -7.01
N GLY A 373 -14.96 20.19 -5.83
CA GLY A 373 -14.64 21.57 -5.41
C GLY A 373 -15.17 22.65 -6.36
N GLY A 374 -16.36 22.45 -6.94
CA GLY A 374 -16.98 23.39 -7.89
C GLY A 374 -16.36 23.40 -9.29
N ARG A 375 -15.41 22.50 -9.60
CA ARG A 375 -14.80 22.34 -10.93
C ARG A 375 -15.15 20.98 -11.52
N THR A 376 -15.45 20.94 -12.81
CA THR A 376 -15.68 19.70 -13.55
C THR A 376 -14.36 19.13 -14.04
N TYR A 377 -14.18 17.82 -13.84
CA TYR A 377 -13.05 17.04 -14.32
C TYR A 377 -13.55 15.96 -15.28
N TYR A 378 -12.69 15.63 -16.24
CA TYR A 378 -12.91 14.64 -17.28
C TYR A 378 -11.77 13.63 -17.28
N ARG A 379 -12.10 12.35 -17.40
CA ARG A 379 -11.13 11.26 -17.62
C ARG A 379 -11.08 10.93 -19.10
N TYR A 380 -9.92 11.08 -19.71
CA TYR A 380 -9.67 10.70 -21.10
C TYR A 380 -8.86 9.41 -21.14
N SER A 381 -9.37 8.41 -21.85
CA SER A 381 -8.63 7.22 -22.25
C SER A 381 -8.04 7.49 -23.63
N THR A 382 -6.74 7.24 -23.79
CA THR A 382 -6.03 7.39 -25.06
C THR A 382 -5.44 6.05 -25.46
N ILE A 383 -5.81 5.58 -26.64
CA ILE A 383 -5.35 4.32 -27.21
C ILE A 383 -4.33 4.63 -28.30
N VAL A 384 -3.14 4.05 -28.18
CA VAL A 384 -2.08 4.11 -29.18
C VAL A 384 -1.94 2.74 -29.82
N THR A 385 -2.23 2.62 -31.10
CA THR A 385 -2.24 1.34 -31.83
C THR A 385 -1.06 1.27 -32.80
N ASN A 386 -0.29 0.19 -32.72
CA ASN A 386 0.70 -0.14 -33.75
C ASN A 386 -0.02 -0.77 -34.96
N LYS A 387 -0.25 0.03 -36.00
CA LYS A 387 -0.86 -0.39 -37.27
C LYS A 387 0.17 -0.94 -38.28
N SER A 388 1.45 -1.00 -37.91
CA SER A 388 2.49 -1.59 -38.76
C SER A 388 2.53 -3.13 -38.67
N THR A 389 3.27 -3.75 -39.59
CA THR A 389 3.54 -5.19 -39.59
C THR A 389 4.74 -5.57 -38.71
N LYS A 390 5.44 -4.60 -38.10
CA LYS A 390 6.66 -4.80 -37.30
C LYS A 390 6.42 -4.50 -35.83
N ASN A 391 7.31 -4.96 -34.95
CA ASN A 391 7.21 -4.64 -33.53
C ASN A 391 7.68 -3.20 -33.29
N LEU A 392 6.89 -2.42 -32.57
CA LEU A 392 7.25 -1.08 -32.16
C LEU A 392 8.12 -1.17 -30.90
N LYS A 393 9.45 -1.07 -31.05
CA LYS A 393 10.44 -1.23 -29.97
C LYS A 393 10.58 0.02 -29.12
N SER A 394 10.39 1.19 -29.70
CA SER A 394 10.36 2.45 -28.95
C SER A 394 9.28 3.37 -29.50
N LEU A 395 8.70 4.15 -28.60
CA LEU A 395 7.69 5.14 -28.89
C LEU A 395 7.93 6.33 -27.97
N ASN A 396 8.03 7.51 -28.55
CA ASN A 396 8.06 8.78 -27.84
C ASN A 396 6.82 9.59 -28.24
N LEU A 397 5.97 9.92 -27.28
CA LEU A 397 4.81 10.77 -27.42
C LEU A 397 5.13 12.17 -26.89
N SER A 398 4.72 13.18 -27.64
CA SER A 398 4.62 14.56 -27.16
C SER A 398 3.20 14.77 -26.64
N ILE A 399 3.07 15.23 -25.40
CA ILE A 399 1.78 15.56 -24.80
C ILE A 399 1.85 16.99 -24.30
N SER A 400 1.11 17.88 -24.96
CA SER A 400 1.07 19.30 -24.62
C SER A 400 -0.31 19.70 -24.07
N LYS A 401 -0.36 20.83 -23.36
CA LYS A 401 -1.54 21.28 -22.60
C LYS A 401 -2.05 20.27 -21.57
N LEU A 402 -1.18 19.39 -21.06
CA LEU A 402 -1.51 18.48 -19.97
C LEU A 402 -1.28 19.18 -18.62
N TYR A 403 -2.37 19.50 -17.92
CA TYR A 403 -2.35 20.16 -16.61
C TYR A 403 -2.69 19.23 -15.44
N GLY A 404 -3.09 17.99 -15.73
CA GLY A 404 -3.51 17.02 -14.73
C GLY A 404 -2.67 15.75 -14.76
N PRO A 405 -2.91 14.84 -13.80
CA PRO A 405 -2.16 13.59 -13.69
C PRO A 405 -2.43 12.66 -14.89
N LEU A 406 -1.39 11.91 -15.29
CA LEU A 406 -1.39 10.93 -16.37
C LEU A 406 -0.85 9.58 -15.86
N TRP A 407 -1.44 8.49 -16.35
CA TRP A 407 -1.07 7.12 -16.03
C TRP A 407 -0.97 6.29 -17.30
N GLY A 408 -0.09 5.29 -17.30
CA GLY A 408 0.09 4.35 -18.44
C GLY A 408 1.25 4.67 -19.38
N LEU A 409 2.04 5.72 -19.09
CA LEU A 409 3.28 6.07 -19.80
C LEU A 409 4.40 6.42 -18.81
N THR A 410 5.65 6.31 -19.24
CA THR A 410 6.83 6.79 -18.49
C THR A 410 7.25 8.15 -19.01
N LYS A 411 7.49 9.14 -18.15
CA LYS A 411 8.06 10.43 -18.59
C LYS A 411 9.57 10.32 -18.81
N SER A 412 10.06 10.72 -19.98
CA SER A 412 11.47 10.74 -20.35
C SER A 412 11.81 12.09 -20.99
N GLY A 413 12.47 12.97 -20.21
CA GLY A 413 12.68 14.37 -20.59
C GLY A 413 11.34 15.09 -20.78
N ASP A 414 11.17 15.71 -21.95
CA ASP A 414 9.94 16.39 -22.37
C ASP A 414 8.95 15.48 -23.13
N SER A 415 9.25 14.19 -23.22
CA SER A 415 8.43 13.21 -23.94
C SER A 415 7.91 12.10 -23.01
N TYR A 416 6.98 11.31 -23.52
CA TYR A 416 6.41 10.16 -22.82
C TYR A 416 6.67 8.90 -23.62
N THR A 417 7.24 7.89 -22.97
CA THR A 417 7.59 6.62 -23.58
C THR A 417 6.70 5.49 -23.08
N PHE A 418 6.95 4.29 -23.59
CA PHE A 418 6.37 3.10 -23.02
C PHE A 418 6.57 3.04 -21.49
N PRO A 419 5.58 2.51 -20.76
CA PRO A 419 5.79 2.16 -19.38
C PRO A 419 6.94 1.15 -19.25
N ALA A 420 7.68 1.18 -18.15
CA ALA A 420 8.90 0.37 -17.98
C ALA A 420 8.70 -1.15 -18.12
N TRP A 421 7.46 -1.64 -18.05
CA TRP A 421 7.10 -3.06 -18.25
C TRP A 421 6.78 -3.44 -19.70
N ILE A 422 6.77 -2.49 -20.65
CA ILE A 422 6.53 -2.73 -22.08
C ILE A 422 7.83 -2.47 -22.84
N ASN A 423 8.48 -3.54 -23.28
CA ASN A 423 9.70 -3.49 -24.09
C ASN A 423 9.43 -3.32 -25.59
N ALA A 424 8.22 -3.65 -26.04
CA ALA A 424 7.78 -3.48 -27.43
C ALA A 424 6.25 -3.58 -27.51
N LEU A 425 5.64 -2.92 -28.50
CA LEU A 425 4.24 -3.10 -28.85
C LEU A 425 4.14 -3.87 -30.17
N SER A 426 3.61 -5.09 -30.13
CA SER A 426 3.50 -5.94 -31.32
C SER A 426 2.57 -5.38 -32.39
N ALA A 427 2.74 -5.84 -33.64
CA ALA A 427 1.86 -5.51 -34.75
C ALA A 427 0.38 -5.73 -34.40
N GLY A 428 -0.47 -4.75 -34.67
CA GLY A 428 -1.91 -4.77 -34.37
C GLY A 428 -2.27 -4.61 -32.89
N LYS A 429 -1.30 -4.53 -31.98
CA LYS A 429 -1.57 -4.32 -30.54
C LYS A 429 -1.66 -2.84 -30.20
N SER A 430 -2.36 -2.57 -29.11
CA SER A 430 -2.58 -1.21 -28.62
C SER A 430 -2.11 -1.05 -27.18
N LEU A 431 -1.65 0.15 -26.86
CA LEU A 431 -1.34 0.62 -25.52
C LEU A 431 -2.39 1.65 -25.12
N GLU A 432 -3.04 1.47 -23.98
CA GLU A 432 -3.94 2.47 -23.40
C GLU A 432 -3.22 3.25 -22.29
N PHE A 433 -3.36 4.56 -22.31
CA PHE A 433 -2.99 5.43 -21.20
C PHE A 433 -4.12 6.42 -20.90
N VAL A 434 -4.13 6.96 -19.68
CA VAL A 434 -5.26 7.75 -19.17
C VAL A 434 -4.75 9.02 -18.55
N TYR A 435 -5.48 10.11 -18.73
CA TYR A 435 -5.23 11.35 -17.98
C TYR A 435 -6.51 12.02 -17.54
N ILE A 436 -6.40 12.82 -16.48
CA ILE A 436 -7.51 13.61 -15.95
C ILE A 436 -7.27 15.07 -16.29
N HIS A 437 -8.33 15.75 -16.72
CA HIS A 437 -8.27 17.12 -17.17
C HIS A 437 -9.52 17.90 -16.80
N SER A 438 -9.42 19.21 -16.57
CA SER A 438 -10.56 20.08 -16.27
C SER A 438 -11.03 20.90 -17.49
N THR A 439 -10.57 20.55 -18.69
CA THR A 439 -10.79 21.29 -19.95
C THR A 439 -10.92 20.31 -21.14
N THR A 440 -10.86 20.78 -22.39
CA THR A 440 -10.72 19.96 -23.61
C THR A 440 -9.54 18.97 -23.54
N PRO A 441 -9.57 17.86 -24.30
CA PRO A 441 -8.48 16.87 -24.32
C PRO A 441 -7.10 17.51 -24.50
N ALA A 442 -6.07 16.93 -23.87
CA ALA A 442 -4.67 17.31 -24.09
C ALA A 442 -4.24 16.90 -25.52
N ASP A 443 -3.35 17.69 -26.12
CA ASP A 443 -2.85 17.43 -27.46
C ASP A 443 -1.80 16.32 -27.39
N VAL A 444 -2.12 15.14 -27.96
CA VAL A 444 -1.22 13.97 -28.00
C VAL A 444 -0.75 13.73 -29.43
N SER A 445 0.57 13.70 -29.64
CA SER A 445 1.16 13.37 -30.95
C SER A 445 2.36 12.45 -30.82
N VAL A 446 2.62 11.64 -31.84
CA VAL A 446 3.82 10.80 -31.92
C VAL A 446 5.01 11.69 -32.29
N ALA A 447 6.02 11.76 -31.42
CA ALA A 447 7.24 12.54 -31.64
C ALA A 447 8.31 11.75 -32.38
N ASN A 448 8.56 10.50 -31.97
CA ASN A 448 9.46 9.57 -32.66
C ASN A 448 9.11 8.11 -32.32
N TYR A 449 9.54 7.16 -33.16
CA TYR A 449 9.36 5.73 -32.93
C TYR A 449 10.40 4.87 -33.65
N LEU A 450 10.58 3.63 -33.20
CA LEU A 450 11.41 2.62 -33.86
C LEU A 450 10.60 1.33 -34.11
N LEU A 451 10.50 0.94 -35.38
CA LEU A 451 9.94 -0.34 -35.81
C LEU A 451 11.07 -1.33 -36.10
N ALA A 452 11.01 -2.52 -35.49
CA ALA A 452 11.97 -3.61 -35.70
C ALA A 452 11.24 -4.92 -36.04
#